data_AF-A0A4P9TFF4-F1
#
_entry.id   AF-A0A4P9TFF4-F1
#
_cell.length_a   1.000
_cell.length_b   1.000
_cell.length_c   1.000
_cell.angle_alpha   90.00
_cell.angle_beta   90.00
_cell.angle_gamma   90.00
#
_symmetry.space_group_name_H-M   'P 1'
#
loop_
_entity.id
_entity.type
_entity.pdbx_description
1 polymer ?
#
loop_
_entity_poly.entity_id
_entity_poly.type
_entity_poly.pdbx_seq_one_letter_code
_entity_poly.pdbx_strand_id
1 'polypeptide(L)'
;MRRPRVDWMTRADDAILEFLLNEGNRPLIANPSTVEANIDYKISHVRRRLRALQDGGLVAYYDEDRGLYRISERGRQYLEGELDAEDLELNEE
;
A
#
# COMPACT_ATOMS: atom_id res chain seq x y z
N MET A 1 -8.26 2.52 15.54
CA MET A 1 -6.90 2.66 16.12
C MET A 1 -6.11 3.69 15.35
N ARG A 2 -5.02 4.24 15.92
CA ARG A 2 -4.13 5.18 15.21
C ARG A 2 -3.04 4.35 14.53
N ARG A 3 -2.91 4.47 13.21
CA ARG A 3 -1.85 3.77 12.45
C ARG A 3 -0.46 4.25 12.92
N PRO A 4 0.52 3.35 13.06
CA PRO A 4 1.88 3.72 13.45
C PRO A 4 2.49 4.66 12.41
N ARG A 5 3.42 5.51 12.86
CA ARG A 5 4.18 6.41 11.98
C ARG A 5 5.60 5.88 11.89
N VAL A 6 6.02 5.56 10.67
CA VAL A 6 7.39 5.16 10.34
C VAL A 6 7.93 6.09 9.26
N ASP A 7 9.24 6.36 9.28
CA ASP A 7 9.85 7.44 8.51
C ASP A 7 9.77 7.24 6.99
N TRP A 8 9.71 5.99 6.53
CA TRP A 8 9.62 5.67 5.10
C TRP A 8 8.20 5.82 4.53
N MET A 9 7.17 5.87 5.40
CA MET A 9 5.76 5.99 5.00
C MET A 9 5.28 7.44 4.95
N THR A 10 4.28 7.67 4.12
CA THR A 10 3.67 8.97 3.82
C THR A 10 2.15 8.82 3.79
N ARG A 11 1.42 9.95 3.79
CA ARG A 11 -0.05 9.92 3.64
C ARG A 11 -0.52 9.32 2.31
N ALA A 12 0.35 9.26 1.30
CA ALA A 12 -0.01 8.62 0.04
C ALA A 12 -0.14 7.11 0.19
N ASP A 13 0.59 6.51 1.13
CA ASP A 13 0.58 5.07 1.36
C ASP A 13 -0.75 4.61 1.95
N ASP A 14 -1.24 5.36 2.94
CA ASP A 14 -2.59 5.19 3.48
C ASP A 14 -3.64 5.21 2.36
N ALA A 15 -3.61 6.25 1.51
CA ALA A 15 -4.57 6.39 0.42
C ALA A 15 -4.49 5.25 -0.61
N ILE A 16 -3.29 4.76 -0.92
CA ILE A 16 -3.11 3.63 -1.83
C ILE A 16 -3.64 2.34 -1.21
N LEU A 17 -3.31 2.05 0.05
CA LEU A 17 -3.74 0.84 0.75
C LEU A 17 -5.27 0.85 0.93
N GLU A 18 -5.85 1.98 1.33
CA GLU A 18 -7.30 2.17 1.43
C GLU A 18 -7.98 1.99 0.07
N PHE A 19 -7.43 2.53 -1.01
CA PHE A 19 -7.98 2.32 -2.35
C PHE A 19 -7.93 0.83 -2.77
N LEU A 20 -6.81 0.15 -2.49
CA LEU A 20 -6.67 -1.28 -2.77
C LEU A 20 -7.53 -2.16 -1.86
N LEU A 21 -8.06 -1.60 -0.77
CA LEU A 21 -9.01 -2.23 0.13
C LEU A 21 -10.39 -1.57 -0.04
N ASN A 22 -11.06 -1.94 -1.13
CA ASN A 22 -12.37 -1.42 -1.52
C ASN A 22 -13.42 -1.58 -0.40
N GLU A 23 -14.53 -0.83 -0.52
CA GLU A 23 -15.67 -0.90 0.40
C GLU A 23 -16.07 -2.34 0.73
N GLY A 24 -16.32 -2.60 2.02
CA GLY A 24 -16.60 -3.94 2.52
C GLY A 24 -15.37 -4.83 2.74
N ASN A 25 -14.18 -4.24 2.90
CA ASN A 25 -12.93 -4.94 3.22
C ASN A 25 -12.50 -5.92 2.11
N ARG A 26 -12.76 -5.58 0.84
CA ARG A 26 -12.52 -6.46 -0.30
C ARG A 26 -11.30 -6.00 -1.10
N PRO A 27 -10.28 -6.86 -1.31
CA PRO A 27 -9.12 -6.49 -2.11
C PRO A 27 -9.50 -6.15 -3.55
N LEU A 28 -8.95 -5.05 -4.05
CA LEU A 28 -9.04 -4.64 -5.44
C LEU A 28 -7.69 -4.91 -6.14
N ILE A 29 -7.77 -5.28 -7.42
CA ILE A 29 -6.60 -5.47 -8.28
C ILE A 29 -6.50 -4.26 -9.20
N ALA A 30 -5.40 -3.52 -9.11
CA ALA A 30 -5.23 -2.29 -9.89
C ALA A 30 -3.80 -2.11 -10.39
N ASN A 31 -3.67 -1.48 -11.55
CA ASN A 31 -2.39 -0.92 -12.00
C ASN A 31 -2.21 0.51 -11.44
N PRO A 32 -1.00 1.09 -11.51
CA PRO A 32 -0.74 2.43 -10.98
C PRO A 32 -1.62 3.55 -11.56
N SER A 33 -2.05 3.44 -12.81
CA SER A 33 -2.92 4.46 -13.44
C SER A 33 -4.35 4.39 -12.93
N THR A 34 -4.86 3.20 -12.63
CA THR A 34 -6.15 3.02 -11.96
C THR A 34 -6.10 3.59 -10.54
N VAL A 35 -4.99 3.39 -9.81
CA VAL A 35 -4.80 3.99 -8.48
C VAL A 35 -4.79 5.52 -8.58
N GLU A 36 -3.96 6.11 -9.45
CA GLU A 36 -3.89 7.56 -9.66
C GLU A 36 -5.26 8.18 -9.97
N ALA A 37 -6.05 7.54 -10.83
CA ALA A 37 -7.34 8.07 -11.24
C ALA A 37 -8.36 8.21 -10.08
N ASN A 38 -8.08 7.58 -8.93
CA ASN A 38 -9.01 7.51 -7.80
C ASN A 38 -8.46 8.13 -6.51
N ILE A 39 -7.23 8.69 -6.53
CA ILE A 39 -6.64 9.34 -5.35
C ILE A 39 -5.96 10.67 -5.73
N ASP A 40 -5.77 11.57 -4.77
CA ASP A 40 -5.21 12.91 -4.99
C ASP A 40 -3.67 12.94 -5.14
N TYR A 41 -3.08 11.94 -5.81
CA TYR A 41 -1.64 11.83 -6.05
C TYR A 41 -1.33 11.53 -7.51
N LYS A 42 -0.30 12.19 -8.06
CA LYS A 42 0.12 12.00 -9.46
C LYS A 42 0.82 10.65 -9.69
N ILE A 43 0.73 10.14 -10.92
CA ILE A 43 1.24 8.81 -11.32
C ILE A 43 2.69 8.54 -10.92
N SER A 44 3.57 9.54 -11.03
CA SER A 44 4.99 9.39 -10.68
C SER A 44 5.17 9.12 -9.19
N HIS A 45 4.36 9.77 -8.35
CA HIS A 45 4.34 9.57 -6.91
C HIS A 45 3.74 8.20 -6.56
N VAL A 46 2.60 7.86 -7.18
CA VAL A 46 1.92 6.55 -6.98
C VAL A 46 2.86 5.38 -7.30
N ARG A 47 3.55 5.41 -8.44
CA ARG A 47 4.52 4.36 -8.82
C ARG A 47 5.69 4.22 -7.85
N ARG A 48 6.17 5.34 -7.29
CA ARG A 48 7.23 5.32 -6.28
C ARG A 48 6.73 4.71 -4.97
N ARG A 49 5.51 5.06 -4.55
CA ARG A 49 4.92 4.57 -3.31
C ARG A 49 4.49 3.11 -3.39
N LEU A 50 3.93 2.65 -4.51
CA LEU A 50 3.63 1.22 -4.73
C LEU A 50 4.87 0.33 -4.59
N ARG A 51 6.04 0.79 -5.08
CA ARG A 51 7.31 0.09 -4.88
C ARG A 51 7.73 0.07 -3.41
N ALA A 52 7.72 1.22 -2.74
CA ALA A 52 8.05 1.26 -1.30
C ALA A 52 7.11 0.39 -0.44
N LEU A 53 5.80 0.40 -0.74
CA LEU A 53 4.82 -0.46 -0.10
C LEU A 53 5.05 -1.95 -0.39
N GLN A 54 5.52 -2.28 -1.58
CA GLN A 54 5.89 -3.65 -1.95
C GLN A 54 7.13 -4.10 -1.19
N ASP A 55 8.16 -3.24 -1.12
CA ASP A 55 9.39 -3.48 -0.35
C ASP A 55 9.06 -3.67 1.14
N GLY A 56 8.09 -2.91 1.68
CA GLY A 56 7.56 -3.08 3.05
C GLY A 56 6.55 -4.22 3.24
N GLY A 57 6.26 -4.99 2.18
CA GLY A 57 5.36 -6.14 2.21
C GLY A 57 3.88 -5.81 2.42
N LEU A 58 3.46 -4.54 2.28
CA LEU A 58 2.07 -4.08 2.47
C LEU A 58 1.21 -4.22 1.21
N VAL A 59 1.85 -4.30 0.04
CA VAL A 59 1.22 -4.69 -1.23
C VAL A 59 2.05 -5.80 -1.89
N ALA A 60 1.45 -6.49 -2.86
CA ALA A 60 2.14 -7.47 -3.68
C ALA A 60 1.64 -7.39 -5.13
N TYR A 61 2.44 -7.88 -6.07
CA TYR A 61 1.93 -8.16 -7.41
C TYR A 61 0.82 -9.22 -7.34
N TYR A 62 -0.29 -8.92 -7.98
CA TYR A 62 -1.26 -9.92 -8.40
C TYR A 62 -0.81 -10.55 -9.73
N ASP A 63 -0.27 -9.73 -10.63
CA ASP A 63 0.28 -10.11 -11.93
C ASP A 63 1.39 -9.11 -12.28
N GLU A 64 2.64 -9.56 -12.23
CA GLU A 64 3.82 -8.72 -12.41
C GLU A 64 3.98 -8.25 -13.86
N ASP A 65 3.77 -9.14 -14.82
CA ASP A 65 3.85 -8.83 -16.26
C ASP A 65 2.88 -7.72 -16.67
N ARG A 66 1.71 -7.66 -16.01
CA ARG A 66 0.70 -6.63 -16.24
C ARG A 66 0.80 -5.44 -15.29
N GLY A 67 1.74 -5.46 -14.34
CA GLY A 67 1.93 -4.42 -13.33
C GLY A 67 0.69 -4.21 -12.45
N LEU A 68 -0.01 -5.30 -12.12
CA LEU A 68 -1.20 -5.29 -11.28
C LEU A 68 -0.84 -5.58 -9.82
N TYR A 69 -1.25 -4.69 -8.93
CA TYR A 69 -1.02 -4.77 -7.50
C TYR A 69 -2.30 -5.16 -6.76
N ARG A 70 -2.12 -5.75 -5.58
CA ARG A 70 -3.16 -5.98 -4.58
C ARG A 70 -2.60 -5.68 -3.19
N ILE A 71 -3.47 -5.34 -2.25
CA ILE A 71 -3.11 -5.26 -0.83
C ILE A 71 -2.75 -6.67 -0.31
N SER A 72 -1.69 -6.74 0.52
CA SER A 72 -1.29 -7.99 1.19
C SER A 72 -2.07 -8.21 2.50
N GLU A 73 -1.86 -9.34 3.16
CA GLU A 73 -2.43 -9.56 4.50
C GLU A 73 -1.89 -8.55 5.52
N ARG A 74 -0.57 -8.35 5.50
CA ARG A 74 0.13 -7.36 6.32
C ARG A 74 -0.36 -5.93 6.06
N GLY A 75 -0.69 -5.61 4.81
CA GLY A 75 -1.33 -4.34 4.46
C GLY A 75 -2.70 -4.15 5.11
N ARG A 76 -3.50 -5.22 5.25
CA ARG A 76 -4.80 -5.15 5.96
C ARG A 76 -4.61 -4.96 7.46
N GLN A 77 -3.73 -5.74 8.06
CA GLN A 77 -3.36 -5.61 9.47
C GLN A 77 -2.88 -4.19 9.80
N TYR A 78 -2.07 -3.59 8.93
CA TYR A 78 -1.68 -2.18 9.04
C TYR A 78 -2.90 -1.24 9.07
N LEU A 79 -3.84 -1.39 8.13
CA LEU A 79 -5.02 -0.53 8.06
C LEU A 79 -5.98 -0.72 9.24
N GLU A 80 -6.06 -1.94 9.77
CA GLU A 80 -6.85 -2.31 10.95
C GLU A 80 -6.18 -1.84 12.27
N GLY A 81 -4.89 -1.50 12.21
CA GLY A 81 -4.10 -1.03 13.35
C GLY A 81 -3.58 -2.15 14.23
N GLU A 82 -3.39 -3.34 13.65
CA GLU A 82 -2.86 -4.54 14.29
C GLU A 82 -1.32 -4.63 14.26
N LEU A 83 -0.66 -3.75 13.50
CA LEU A 83 0.80 -3.66 13.43
C LEU A 83 1.32 -2.46 14.21
N ASP A 84 2.43 -2.64 14.91
CA ASP A 84 3.19 -1.59 15.55
C ASP A 84 4.29 -1.05 14.61
N ALA A 85 5.00 0.00 15.03
CA ALA A 85 6.06 0.62 14.22
C ALA A 85 7.22 -0.35 13.94
N GLU A 86 7.59 -1.16 14.94
CA GLU A 86 8.66 -2.16 14.85
C GLU A 86 8.36 -3.21 13.79
N ASP A 87 7.07 -3.57 13.63
CA ASP A 87 6.66 -4.51 12.60
C ASP A 87 6.96 -3.97 11.21
N LEU A 88 6.92 -2.64 11.00
CA LEU A 88 7.00 -1.95 9.71
C LEU A 88 8.40 -1.47 9.31
N GLU A 89 9.41 -1.69 10.16
CA GLU A 89 10.80 -1.38 9.84
C GLU A 89 11.24 -2.17 8.59
N LEU A 90 11.95 -1.49 7.69
CA LEU A 90 12.56 -2.13 6.52
C LEU A 90 13.92 -2.64 6.98
N ASN A 91 14.11 -3.97 7.02
CA ASN A 91 15.42 -4.53 7.31
C ASN A 91 16.38 -4.16 6.17
N GLU A 92 17.38 -3.33 6.47
CA GLU A 92 18.53 -3.11 5.60
C GLU A 92 19.38 -4.40 5.63
N GLU A 93 19.20 -5.27 4.63
CA GLU A 93 20.22 -6.27 4.27
C GLU A 93 21.22 -5.67 3.27
#